data_AF-B6YWC5-F1
#
_entry.id   AF-B6YWC5-F1
#
_cell.length_a   1.000
_cell.length_b   1.000
_cell.length_c   1.000
_cell.angle_alpha   90.00
_cell.angle_beta   90.00
_cell.angle_gamma   90.00
#
_symmetry.space_group_name_H-M   'P 1'
#
loop_
_entity.id
_entity.type
_entity.pdbx_description
1 polymer ?
#
loop_
_entity_poly.entity_id
_entity_poly.type
_entity_poly.pdbx_seq_one_letter_code
_entity_poly.pdbx_strand_id
1 'polypeptide(L)'
;MRRNVLGGLLIFMLLAPMFGSVGATTTVEIYEESFTFKIRLFENGDANITLISVWLRPKDKIQEQIEYYLNQTNGSVEDAIKLAEEQQLAYYVQIIEQIGIDVNNATVKVYGIPNGDNITVVFNAIAVGMAKYYSYGDFWEIIIDPTRGLIGASYPDTGYPYWVIMHNEFVIHLPPDATLLSYPLPYKKTFNQSLFEVVPTITDDTVTVASTIKLEPYLSLEGFGSLFDEYNDFSITYQTPYKGEETFQKRATHEYVTLTVFSDGKTELKMREVYLNPQDEIDDMKSLVASYGVDNFKSLMISEYAQRFVGMGAVIYNASAYVEGLNETGPLVIGLSYLLENYTKLENGTYVYIFNPTMGLSSLETIRALAEYNYTFTTEVVLPDNGEFVSVPEPVSRELHGNYFTLNVTRSGNKIIITANTFIRYGASRQDIMNLLEGYDQLEVRYTLDVQKGTESNLSTTQIAGIVGAFVLIGLAIFIWKKH
;
A
#
# COMPACT_ATOMS: atom_id res chain seq x y z
N MET A 1 4.76 -2.57 -10.92
CA MET A 1 3.34 -2.46 -10.51
C MET A 1 2.97 -3.72 -9.73
N ARG A 2 3.36 -3.81 -8.46
CA ARG A 2 2.84 -4.77 -7.47
C ARG A 2 2.24 -3.96 -6.31
N ARG A 3 0.96 -3.63 -6.45
CA ARG A 3 0.14 -3.03 -5.39
C ARG A 3 -0.14 -4.10 -4.32
N ASN A 4 0.83 -4.36 -3.45
CA ASN A 4 0.64 -5.16 -2.24
C ASN A 4 0.23 -4.26 -1.07
N VAL A 5 -0.83 -3.45 -1.25
CA VAL A 5 -1.42 -2.64 -0.18
C VAL A 5 -2.93 -2.82 -0.27
N LEU A 6 -3.48 -3.42 0.81
CA LEU A 6 -4.86 -3.93 0.99
C LEU A 6 -5.14 -5.25 0.25
N GLY A 7 -4.86 -6.36 0.95
CA GLY A 7 -5.49 -7.66 0.69
C GLY A 7 -6.96 -7.65 1.07
N GLY A 8 -7.74 -6.74 0.47
CA GLY A 8 -9.19 -6.86 0.41
C GLY A 8 -9.55 -7.75 -0.77
N LEU A 9 -10.72 -8.40 -0.69
CA LEU A 9 -11.31 -9.05 -1.85
C LEU A 9 -11.64 -8.03 -2.95
N LEU A 10 -10.63 -7.69 -3.75
CA LEU A 10 -10.77 -6.98 -5.01
C LEU A 10 -11.43 -7.91 -6.00
N ILE A 11 -12.76 -8.02 -5.91
CA ILE A 11 -13.53 -8.62 -6.98
C ILE A 11 -13.66 -7.54 -8.04
N PHE A 12 -12.72 -7.55 -8.99
CA PHE A 12 -12.75 -6.68 -10.15
C PHE A 12 -14.15 -6.73 -10.78
N MET A 13 -14.72 -5.54 -10.99
CA MET A 13 -15.93 -5.37 -11.77
C MET A 13 -15.73 -5.92 -13.19
N LEU A 14 -16.69 -6.74 -13.61
CA LEU A 14 -16.97 -7.13 -15.00
C LEU A 14 -17.40 -5.90 -15.83
N LEU A 15 -16.51 -4.91 -16.00
CA LEU A 15 -16.81 -3.71 -16.78
C LEU A 15 -15.89 -3.50 -18.00
N ALA A 16 -14.73 -4.15 -18.07
CA ALA A 16 -13.72 -3.78 -19.08
C ALA A 16 -13.81 -4.51 -20.44
N PRO A 17 -14.13 -5.82 -20.56
CA PRO A 17 -14.08 -6.46 -21.88
C PRO A 17 -15.38 -6.39 -22.69
N MET A 18 -16.55 -6.25 -22.05
CA MET A 18 -17.84 -6.33 -22.77
C MET A 18 -18.31 -5.01 -23.40
N PHE A 19 -17.88 -3.87 -22.87
CA PHE A 19 -18.34 -2.55 -23.31
C PHE A 19 -17.24 -1.83 -24.09
N GLY A 20 -16.68 -2.54 -25.08
CA GLY A 20 -15.81 -1.93 -26.08
C GLY A 20 -16.43 -0.63 -26.58
N SER A 21 -15.60 0.40 -26.72
CA SER A 21 -15.96 1.74 -27.19
C SER A 21 -16.85 1.70 -28.44
N VAL A 22 -18.17 1.83 -28.28
CA VAL A 22 -19.11 2.01 -29.41
C VAL A 22 -19.85 3.33 -29.23
N GLY A 23 -19.86 4.10 -30.32
CA GLY A 23 -20.19 5.52 -30.34
C GLY A 23 -21.59 5.88 -29.86
N ALA A 24 -21.70 7.16 -29.50
CA ALA A 24 -22.88 7.85 -29.00
C ALA A 24 -24.21 7.38 -29.63
N THR A 25 -24.87 6.44 -28.96
CA THR A 25 -26.31 6.25 -29.08
C THR A 25 -27.01 7.29 -28.20
N THR A 26 -28.17 7.79 -28.64
CA THR A 26 -28.93 8.86 -27.99
C THR A 26 -29.69 8.42 -26.74
N THR A 27 -29.55 7.17 -26.34
CA THR A 27 -30.14 6.59 -25.13
C THR A 27 -29.05 6.39 -24.10
N VAL A 28 -29.19 7.01 -22.92
CA VAL A 28 -28.24 6.79 -21.82
C VAL A 28 -28.34 5.33 -21.39
N GLU A 29 -27.29 4.55 -21.66
CA GLU A 29 -27.21 3.14 -21.28
C GLU A 29 -27.03 3.00 -19.75
N ILE A 30 -27.52 1.89 -19.20
CA ILE A 30 -27.42 1.54 -17.78
C ILE A 30 -26.76 0.16 -17.67
N TYR A 31 -25.63 0.10 -16.97
CA TYR A 31 -25.09 -1.13 -16.41
C TYR A 31 -25.71 -1.37 -15.04
N GLU A 32 -26.29 -2.54 -14.83
CA GLU A 32 -26.92 -2.93 -13.57
C GLU A 32 -26.53 -4.37 -13.21
N GLU A 33 -25.98 -4.56 -12.00
CA GLU A 33 -25.52 -5.85 -11.48
C GLU A 33 -26.00 -6.05 -10.03
N SER A 34 -26.36 -7.28 -9.69
CA SER A 34 -26.48 -7.74 -8.30
C SER A 34 -25.38 -8.73 -7.97
N PHE A 35 -24.75 -8.54 -6.82
CA PHE A 35 -23.61 -9.32 -6.35
C PHE A 35 -23.84 -9.75 -4.91
N THR A 36 -23.71 -11.03 -4.62
CA THR A 36 -23.73 -11.56 -3.26
C THR A 36 -22.50 -12.42 -3.01
N PHE A 37 -21.78 -12.15 -1.93
CA PHE A 37 -20.67 -12.97 -1.49
C PHE A 37 -20.92 -13.51 -0.09
N LYS A 38 -21.10 -14.83 -0.02
CA LYS A 38 -21.33 -15.55 1.22
C LYS A 38 -20.03 -16.21 1.64
N ILE A 39 -19.63 -15.98 2.88
CA ILE A 39 -18.41 -16.49 3.46
C ILE A 39 -18.79 -17.19 4.75
N ARG A 40 -18.49 -18.48 4.85
CA ARG A 40 -18.63 -19.24 6.09
C ARG A 40 -17.25 -19.63 6.59
N LEU A 41 -16.83 -18.98 7.66
CA LEU A 41 -15.50 -19.17 8.25
C LEU A 41 -15.42 -20.49 9.02
N PHE A 42 -14.29 -21.15 8.87
CA PHE A 42 -13.87 -22.29 9.69
C PHE A 42 -13.02 -21.80 10.87
N GLU A 43 -12.79 -22.68 11.83
CA GLU A 43 -12.03 -22.39 13.06
C GLU A 43 -10.56 -22.03 12.80
N ASN A 44 -10.01 -22.47 11.66
CA ASN A 44 -8.62 -22.22 11.26
C ASN A 44 -8.45 -20.98 10.37
N GLY A 45 -9.52 -20.23 10.10
CA GLY A 45 -9.50 -19.04 9.24
C GLY A 45 -9.73 -19.30 7.76
N ASP A 46 -9.78 -20.57 7.32
CA ASP A 46 -10.26 -20.90 5.97
C ASP A 46 -11.78 -20.63 5.88
N ALA A 47 -12.32 -20.63 4.67
CA ALA A 47 -13.75 -20.42 4.48
C ALA A 47 -14.33 -21.26 3.34
N ASN A 48 -15.59 -21.67 3.50
CA ASN A 48 -16.43 -22.00 2.36
C ASN A 48 -17.03 -20.70 1.79
N ILE A 49 -16.76 -20.43 0.52
CA ILE A 49 -17.18 -19.21 -0.14
C ILE A 49 -18.16 -19.50 -1.27
N THR A 50 -19.21 -18.69 -1.37
CA THR A 50 -20.17 -18.70 -2.48
C THR A 50 -20.31 -17.30 -3.02
N LEU A 51 -19.99 -17.11 -4.30
CA LEU A 51 -20.14 -15.86 -5.02
C LEU A 51 -21.28 -16.00 -6.02
N ILE A 52 -22.22 -15.05 -5.99
CA ILE A 52 -23.35 -14.98 -6.90
C ILE A 52 -23.30 -13.62 -7.60
N SER A 53 -23.18 -13.61 -8.92
CA SER A 53 -23.33 -12.41 -9.75
C SER A 53 -24.50 -12.60 -10.70
N VAL A 54 -25.33 -11.57 -10.83
CA VAL A 54 -26.47 -11.52 -11.74
C VAL A 54 -26.37 -10.26 -12.57
N TRP A 55 -26.24 -10.43 -13.88
CA TRP A 55 -26.22 -9.33 -14.82
C TRP A 55 -27.65 -8.95 -15.16
N LEU A 56 -28.06 -7.73 -14.81
CA LEU A 56 -29.44 -7.27 -14.96
C LEU A 56 -29.63 -6.42 -16.22
N ARG A 57 -28.64 -5.56 -16.53
CA ARG A 57 -28.65 -4.64 -17.67
C ARG A 57 -27.25 -4.35 -18.21
N PRO A 58 -27.14 -3.97 -19.49
CA PRO A 58 -28.23 -3.83 -20.46
C PRO A 58 -28.56 -5.16 -21.16
N LYS A 59 -29.85 -5.34 -21.52
CA LYS A 59 -30.40 -6.64 -21.96
C LYS A 59 -29.87 -7.09 -23.31
N ASP A 60 -29.62 -6.16 -24.21
CA ASP A 60 -28.97 -6.40 -25.50
C ASP A 60 -27.55 -6.94 -25.32
N LYS A 61 -26.76 -6.41 -24.39
CA LYS A 61 -25.40 -6.93 -24.12
C LYS A 61 -25.40 -8.29 -23.45
N ILE A 62 -26.37 -8.55 -22.56
CA ILE A 62 -26.57 -9.89 -22.00
C ILE A 62 -26.89 -10.87 -23.13
N GLN A 63 -27.76 -10.48 -24.07
CA GLN A 63 -28.13 -11.30 -25.22
C GLN A 63 -26.95 -11.51 -26.19
N GLU A 64 -26.17 -10.47 -26.49
CA GLU A 64 -24.93 -10.58 -27.29
C GLU A 64 -23.96 -11.59 -26.67
N GLN A 65 -23.81 -11.59 -25.34
CA GLN A 65 -22.96 -12.55 -24.65
C GLN A 65 -23.51 -13.99 -24.73
N ILE A 66 -24.82 -14.18 -24.61
CA ILE A 66 -25.47 -15.49 -24.79
C ILE A 66 -25.24 -15.98 -26.23
N GLU A 67 -25.44 -15.12 -27.22
CA GLU A 67 -25.21 -15.41 -28.63
C GLU A 67 -23.75 -15.72 -28.93
N TYR A 68 -22.80 -15.04 -28.29
CA TYR A 68 -21.39 -15.36 -28.38
C TYR A 68 -21.14 -16.83 -27.96
N TYR A 69 -21.65 -17.25 -26.80
CA TYR A 69 -21.46 -18.63 -26.33
C TYR A 69 -22.13 -19.66 -27.24
N LEU A 70 -23.34 -19.38 -27.71
CA LEU A 70 -24.04 -20.26 -28.67
C LEU A 70 -23.28 -20.33 -30.00
N ASN A 71 -22.78 -19.22 -30.53
CA ASN A 71 -22.05 -19.18 -31.80
C ASN A 71 -20.72 -19.95 -31.72
N GLN A 72 -19.98 -19.83 -30.61
CA GLN A 72 -18.74 -20.57 -30.38
C GLN A 72 -18.95 -22.09 -30.28
N THR A 73 -20.19 -22.52 -30.01
CA THR A 73 -20.56 -23.92 -29.79
C THR A 73 -21.55 -24.45 -30.83
N ASN A 74 -21.61 -23.81 -32.00
CA ASN A 74 -22.49 -24.18 -33.12
C ASN A 74 -23.98 -24.29 -32.73
N GLY A 75 -24.43 -23.50 -31.77
CA GLY A 75 -25.82 -23.44 -31.30
C GLY A 75 -26.19 -24.48 -30.23
N SER A 76 -25.24 -25.28 -29.74
CA SER A 76 -25.47 -26.26 -28.67
C SER A 76 -25.60 -25.57 -27.31
N VAL A 77 -26.79 -25.58 -26.72
CA VAL A 77 -27.04 -24.95 -25.41
C VAL A 77 -26.22 -25.60 -24.29
N GLU A 78 -26.09 -26.93 -24.31
CA GLU A 78 -25.32 -27.68 -23.30
C GLU A 78 -23.83 -27.32 -23.38
N ASP A 79 -23.26 -27.30 -24.58
CA ASP A 79 -21.86 -26.93 -24.78
C ASP A 79 -21.62 -25.44 -24.49
N ALA A 80 -22.58 -24.57 -24.82
CA ALA A 80 -22.52 -23.14 -24.50
C ALA A 80 -22.47 -22.89 -22.98
N ILE A 81 -23.31 -23.59 -22.21
CA ILE A 81 -23.27 -23.54 -20.74
C ILE A 81 -21.92 -24.02 -20.24
N LYS A 82 -21.42 -25.15 -20.74
CA LYS A 82 -20.14 -25.70 -20.32
C LYS A 82 -18.98 -24.74 -20.61
N LEU A 83 -18.96 -24.15 -21.80
CA LEU A 83 -17.96 -23.13 -22.18
C LEU A 83 -18.04 -21.91 -21.26
N ALA A 84 -19.24 -21.43 -20.94
CA ALA A 84 -19.42 -20.33 -20.01
C ALA A 84 -18.95 -20.70 -18.59
N GLU A 85 -19.29 -21.89 -18.09
CA GLU A 85 -18.84 -22.40 -16.79
C GLU A 85 -17.31 -22.48 -16.71
N GLU A 86 -16.65 -23.00 -17.76
CA GLU A 86 -15.18 -23.11 -17.83
C GLU A 86 -14.50 -21.73 -17.82
N GLN A 87 -14.99 -20.78 -18.62
CA GLN A 87 -14.43 -19.42 -18.67
C GLN A 87 -14.61 -18.66 -17.36
N GLN A 88 -15.81 -18.75 -16.76
CA GLN A 88 -16.10 -18.08 -15.50
C GLN A 88 -15.32 -18.71 -14.33
N LEU A 89 -15.15 -20.04 -14.32
CA LEU A 89 -14.35 -20.73 -13.31
C LEU A 89 -12.91 -20.23 -13.32
N ALA A 90 -12.26 -20.22 -14.49
CA ALA A 90 -10.89 -19.73 -14.63
C ALA A 90 -10.76 -18.27 -14.18
N TYR A 91 -11.73 -17.42 -14.56
CA TYR A 91 -11.76 -16.00 -14.19
C TYR A 91 -11.86 -15.78 -12.67
N TYR A 92 -12.79 -16.44 -11.99
CA TYR A 92 -12.97 -16.27 -10.55
C TYR A 92 -11.80 -16.83 -9.75
N VAL A 93 -11.27 -18.01 -10.14
CA VAL A 93 -10.04 -18.56 -9.53
C VAL A 93 -8.90 -17.56 -9.65
N GLN A 94 -8.65 -17.06 -10.86
CA GLN A 94 -7.58 -16.10 -11.11
C GLN A 94 -7.73 -14.82 -10.27
N ILE A 95 -8.94 -14.25 -10.16
CA ILE A 95 -9.14 -13.01 -9.39
C ILE A 95 -8.93 -13.22 -7.90
N ILE A 96 -9.40 -14.35 -7.35
CA ILE A 96 -9.25 -14.65 -5.91
C ILE A 96 -7.77 -14.98 -5.60
N GLU A 97 -7.06 -15.66 -6.49
CA GLU A 97 -5.63 -15.91 -6.32
C GLU A 97 -4.79 -14.62 -6.46
N GLN A 98 -5.19 -13.70 -7.35
CA GLN A 98 -4.49 -12.41 -7.55
C GLN A 98 -4.50 -11.51 -6.30
N ILE A 99 -5.48 -11.68 -5.42
CA ILE A 99 -5.56 -10.97 -4.13
C ILE A 99 -4.88 -11.75 -2.98
N GLY A 100 -4.24 -12.88 -3.29
CA GLY A 100 -3.46 -13.68 -2.35
C GLY A 100 -4.28 -14.68 -1.54
N ILE A 101 -5.42 -15.15 -2.05
CA ILE A 101 -6.25 -16.18 -1.44
C ILE A 101 -6.23 -17.42 -2.34
N ASP A 102 -5.68 -18.52 -1.84
CA ASP A 102 -5.68 -19.78 -2.57
C ASP A 102 -7.08 -20.40 -2.53
N VAL A 103 -7.54 -20.92 -3.67
CA VAL A 103 -8.86 -21.56 -3.79
C VAL A 103 -8.75 -23.04 -4.11
N ASN A 104 -9.47 -23.85 -3.35
CA ASN A 104 -9.56 -25.30 -3.53
C ASN A 104 -10.98 -25.71 -3.86
N ASN A 105 -11.13 -26.80 -4.63
CA ASN A 105 -12.43 -27.38 -5.00
C ASN A 105 -13.40 -26.39 -5.65
N ALA A 106 -12.87 -25.47 -6.47
CA ALA A 106 -13.66 -24.45 -7.13
C ALA A 106 -14.64 -25.06 -8.15
N THR A 107 -15.88 -24.60 -8.13
CA THR A 107 -16.94 -25.01 -9.07
C THR A 107 -17.75 -23.79 -9.49
N VAL A 108 -18.29 -23.82 -10.71
CA VAL A 108 -19.15 -22.76 -11.24
C VAL A 108 -20.40 -23.37 -11.85
N LYS A 109 -21.52 -22.67 -11.68
CA LYS A 109 -22.75 -22.86 -12.43
C LYS A 109 -23.22 -21.57 -13.07
N VAL A 110 -23.62 -21.66 -14.35
CA VAL A 110 -24.14 -20.54 -15.13
C VAL A 110 -25.59 -20.81 -15.49
N TYR A 111 -26.45 -19.83 -15.22
CA TYR A 111 -27.88 -19.86 -15.55
C TYR A 111 -28.25 -18.71 -16.48
N GLY A 112 -29.41 -18.80 -17.14
CA GLY A 112 -29.95 -17.75 -18.03
C GLY A 112 -29.77 -18.05 -19.52
N ILE A 113 -28.70 -18.77 -19.92
CA ILE A 113 -28.40 -19.10 -21.32
C ILE A 113 -29.57 -19.81 -22.05
N PRO A 114 -30.20 -20.88 -21.50
CA PRO A 114 -31.27 -21.58 -22.22
C PRO A 114 -32.50 -20.74 -22.55
N ASN A 115 -32.77 -19.72 -21.72
CA ASN A 115 -34.01 -18.95 -21.77
C ASN A 115 -33.81 -17.52 -22.32
N GLY A 116 -32.58 -17.13 -22.65
CA GLY A 116 -32.27 -15.74 -23.01
C GLY A 116 -32.52 -14.75 -21.87
N ASP A 117 -32.37 -15.18 -20.63
CA ASP A 117 -32.59 -14.35 -19.44
C ASP A 117 -31.27 -13.77 -18.90
N ASN A 118 -31.31 -13.06 -17.77
CA ASN A 118 -30.13 -12.63 -17.03
C ASN A 118 -29.13 -13.76 -16.84
N ILE A 119 -27.86 -13.50 -17.17
CA ILE A 119 -26.77 -14.41 -16.85
C ILE A 119 -26.57 -14.35 -15.33
N THR A 120 -26.75 -15.49 -14.68
CA THR A 120 -26.44 -15.67 -13.26
C THR A 120 -25.29 -16.63 -13.12
N VAL A 121 -24.23 -16.23 -12.43
CA VAL A 121 -23.07 -17.07 -12.15
C VAL A 121 -23.01 -17.37 -10.66
N VAL A 122 -22.91 -18.65 -10.32
CA VAL A 122 -22.75 -19.14 -8.95
C VAL A 122 -21.42 -19.88 -8.85
N PHE A 123 -20.44 -19.25 -8.21
CA PHE A 123 -19.12 -19.81 -7.92
C PHE A 123 -19.07 -20.30 -6.48
N ASN A 124 -18.52 -21.50 -6.26
CA ASN A 124 -18.27 -22.04 -4.93
C ASN A 124 -16.82 -22.53 -4.83
N ALA A 125 -16.16 -22.28 -3.70
CA ALA A 125 -14.82 -22.80 -3.43
C ALA A 125 -14.54 -22.87 -1.93
N ILE A 126 -13.45 -23.53 -1.56
CA ILE A 126 -12.81 -23.37 -0.25
C ILE A 126 -11.68 -22.36 -0.41
N ALA A 127 -11.78 -21.23 0.28
CA ALA A 127 -10.74 -20.20 0.34
C ALA A 127 -9.81 -20.48 1.54
N VAL A 128 -8.51 -20.62 1.28
CA VAL A 128 -7.50 -20.86 2.31
C VAL A 128 -7.01 -19.53 2.87
N GLY A 129 -6.91 -19.43 4.20
CA GLY A 129 -6.42 -18.21 4.87
C GLY A 129 -7.32 -16.98 4.65
N MET A 130 -8.63 -17.20 4.46
CA MET A 130 -9.62 -16.14 4.23
C MET A 130 -9.66 -15.12 5.37
N ALA A 131 -9.59 -15.58 6.61
CA ALA A 131 -9.41 -14.75 7.79
C ALA A 131 -8.00 -14.90 8.35
N LYS A 132 -7.39 -13.77 8.73
CA LYS A 132 -6.05 -13.71 9.29
C LYS A 132 -6.10 -13.55 10.80
N TYR A 133 -5.33 -14.36 11.51
CA TYR A 133 -5.18 -14.24 12.95
C TYR A 133 -4.04 -13.28 13.30
N TYR A 134 -4.26 -12.42 14.28
CA TYR A 134 -3.31 -11.44 14.78
C TYR A 134 -3.12 -11.62 16.28
N SER A 135 -2.01 -12.23 16.68
CA SER A 135 -1.60 -12.46 18.06
C SER A 135 -1.31 -11.17 18.82
N TYR A 136 -1.02 -10.07 18.12
CA TYR A 136 -0.76 -8.77 18.73
C TYR A 136 -1.97 -8.25 19.52
N GLY A 137 -3.17 -8.34 18.94
CA GLY A 137 -4.43 -7.93 19.59
C GLY A 137 -5.32 -9.11 19.97
N ASP A 138 -4.86 -10.34 19.74
CA ASP A 138 -5.61 -11.57 19.93
C ASP A 138 -6.99 -11.59 19.24
N PHE A 139 -7.02 -11.38 17.92
CA PHE A 139 -8.25 -11.40 17.13
C PHE A 139 -8.02 -11.96 15.73
N TRP A 140 -9.10 -12.36 15.09
CA TRP A 140 -9.17 -12.70 13.68
C TRP A 140 -9.76 -11.55 12.88
N GLU A 141 -9.29 -11.36 11.65
CA GLU A 141 -9.75 -10.32 10.73
C GLU A 141 -10.12 -10.94 9.39
N ILE A 142 -11.22 -10.47 8.82
CA ILE A 142 -11.55 -10.65 7.41
C ILE A 142 -11.77 -9.28 6.78
N ILE A 143 -11.22 -9.10 5.58
CA ILE A 143 -11.37 -7.87 4.81
C ILE A 143 -12.41 -8.09 3.73
N ILE A 144 -13.42 -7.22 3.71
CA ILE A 144 -14.42 -7.12 2.66
C ILE A 144 -14.32 -5.74 2.00
N ASP A 145 -14.63 -5.67 0.72
CA ASP A 145 -14.60 -4.41 -0.03
C ASP A 145 -15.99 -4.02 -0.55
N PRO A 146 -16.76 -3.26 0.25
CA PRO A 146 -18.05 -2.71 -0.17
C PRO A 146 -17.97 -1.74 -1.35
N THR A 147 -16.78 -1.22 -1.68
CA THR A 147 -16.56 -0.35 -2.85
C THR A 147 -16.37 -1.14 -4.15
N ARG A 148 -16.24 -2.48 -4.07
CA ARG A 148 -16.00 -3.37 -5.22
C ARG A 148 -14.72 -3.01 -5.99
N GLY A 149 -13.69 -2.57 -5.29
CA GLY A 149 -12.41 -2.16 -5.86
C GLY A 149 -12.39 -0.77 -6.47
N LEU A 150 -13.48 0.01 -6.40
CA LEU A 150 -13.50 1.37 -6.96
C LEU A 150 -12.47 2.26 -6.30
N ILE A 151 -12.32 2.22 -4.97
CA ILE A 151 -11.36 3.08 -4.25
C ILE A 151 -9.90 2.93 -4.73
N GLY A 152 -9.55 1.77 -5.29
CA GLY A 152 -8.23 1.48 -5.83
C GLY A 152 -8.13 1.55 -7.36
N ALA A 153 -9.23 1.71 -8.08
CA ALA A 153 -9.25 1.65 -9.54
C ALA A 153 -8.55 2.88 -10.16
N SER A 154 -7.84 2.68 -11.27
CA SER A 154 -7.45 3.80 -12.13
C SER A 154 -8.70 4.24 -12.89
N TYR A 155 -9.37 5.28 -12.40
CA TYR A 155 -10.57 5.80 -13.04
C TYR A 155 -10.20 6.42 -14.40
N PRO A 156 -11.01 6.22 -15.46
CA PRO A 156 -10.85 7.00 -16.67
C PRO A 156 -11.08 8.48 -16.33
N ASP A 157 -10.21 9.37 -16.83
CA ASP A 157 -10.29 10.82 -16.57
C ASP A 157 -11.67 11.43 -16.91
N THR A 158 -12.40 10.78 -17.82
CA THR A 158 -13.73 11.19 -18.29
C THR A 158 -14.89 10.42 -17.64
N GLY A 159 -14.64 9.48 -16.74
CA GLY A 159 -15.68 8.58 -16.19
C GLY A 159 -16.24 7.60 -17.23
N TYR A 160 -17.24 6.80 -16.81
CA TYR A 160 -17.96 5.87 -17.69
C TYR A 160 -19.03 6.59 -18.51
N PRO A 161 -19.23 6.29 -19.81
CA PRO A 161 -20.23 6.98 -20.63
C PRO A 161 -21.68 6.57 -20.36
N TYR A 162 -21.94 5.80 -19.30
CA TYR A 162 -23.22 5.19 -18.95
C TYR A 162 -23.45 5.20 -17.42
N TRP A 163 -24.67 4.94 -16.99
CA TRP A 163 -24.94 4.74 -15.55
C TRP A 163 -24.37 3.41 -15.08
N VAL A 164 -23.79 3.40 -13.88
CA VAL A 164 -23.38 2.18 -13.19
C VAL A 164 -24.24 2.03 -11.94
N ILE A 165 -24.96 0.92 -11.82
CA ILE A 165 -25.75 0.57 -10.63
C ILE A 165 -25.30 -0.81 -10.15
N MET A 166 -24.80 -0.88 -8.92
CA MET A 166 -24.39 -2.14 -8.30
C MET A 166 -25.07 -2.30 -6.95
N HIS A 167 -25.65 -3.47 -6.74
CA HIS A 167 -26.19 -3.92 -5.48
C HIS A 167 -25.33 -5.05 -4.95
N ASN A 168 -24.60 -4.81 -3.86
CA ASN A 168 -23.66 -5.77 -3.30
C ASN A 168 -24.12 -6.20 -1.92
N GLU A 169 -23.93 -7.47 -1.60
CA GLU A 169 -24.19 -8.01 -0.28
C GLU A 169 -23.05 -8.95 0.12
N PHE A 170 -22.40 -8.69 1.24
CA PHE A 170 -21.38 -9.54 1.84
C PHE A 170 -21.97 -10.17 3.08
N VAL A 171 -22.12 -11.50 3.10
CA VAL A 171 -22.72 -12.25 4.22
C VAL A 171 -21.65 -13.13 4.85
N ILE A 172 -21.22 -12.77 6.06
CA ILE A 172 -20.13 -13.45 6.77
C ILE A 172 -20.73 -14.19 7.95
N HIS A 173 -20.65 -15.53 7.91
CA HIS A 173 -20.93 -16.38 9.06
C HIS A 173 -19.62 -16.60 9.83
N LEU A 174 -19.58 -16.09 11.06
CA LEU A 174 -18.45 -16.28 11.96
C LEU A 174 -18.38 -17.74 12.44
N PRO A 175 -17.20 -18.24 12.86
CA PRO A 175 -17.10 -19.58 13.42
C PRO A 175 -17.85 -19.69 14.76
N PRO A 176 -18.13 -20.90 15.25
CA PRO A 176 -18.75 -21.11 16.56
C PRO A 176 -17.98 -20.39 17.67
N ASP A 177 -18.72 -19.94 18.69
CA ASP A 177 -18.21 -19.23 19.87
C ASP A 177 -17.43 -17.94 19.55
N ALA A 178 -17.59 -17.40 18.33
CA ALA A 178 -17.00 -16.12 17.96
C ALA A 178 -17.72 -14.95 18.65
N THR A 179 -16.93 -14.02 19.18
CA THR A 179 -17.38 -12.71 19.64
C THR A 179 -16.98 -11.67 18.62
N LEU A 180 -17.96 -11.06 17.97
CA LEU A 180 -17.74 -9.94 17.06
C LEU A 180 -17.15 -8.75 17.82
N LEU A 181 -16.03 -8.22 17.34
CA LEU A 181 -15.36 -7.05 17.92
C LEU A 181 -15.66 -5.78 17.13
N SER A 182 -15.52 -5.84 15.80
CA SER A 182 -15.76 -4.70 14.91
C SER A 182 -16.28 -5.16 13.56
N TYR A 183 -16.96 -4.25 12.87
CA TYR A 183 -17.52 -4.45 11.53
C TYR A 183 -17.65 -3.07 10.85
N PRO A 184 -17.82 -3.03 9.52
CA PRO A 184 -17.97 -1.77 8.80
C PRO A 184 -19.15 -0.95 9.31
N LEU A 185 -18.97 0.36 9.50
CA LEU A 185 -20.04 1.24 9.96
C LEU A 185 -20.93 1.70 8.81
N PRO A 186 -22.19 2.12 9.09
CA PRO A 186 -23.04 2.72 8.08
C PRO A 186 -22.36 3.93 7.44
N TYR A 187 -22.37 3.98 6.11
CA TYR A 187 -21.75 5.04 5.33
C TYR A 187 -22.68 5.49 4.22
N LYS A 188 -22.73 6.80 3.94
CA LYS A 188 -23.50 7.34 2.83
C LYS A 188 -22.88 8.63 2.30
N LYS A 189 -22.55 8.65 1.00
CA LYS A 189 -22.15 9.85 0.27
C LYS A 189 -22.92 9.98 -1.02
N THR A 190 -23.18 11.22 -1.39
CA THR A 190 -23.82 11.56 -2.66
C THR A 190 -23.01 12.64 -3.34
N PHE A 191 -22.86 12.54 -4.65
CA PHE A 191 -22.29 13.58 -5.49
C PHE A 191 -23.17 13.71 -6.73
N ASN A 192 -23.79 14.88 -6.91
CA ASN A 192 -24.86 15.07 -7.89
C ASN A 192 -25.94 13.97 -7.77
N GLN A 193 -26.05 13.11 -8.78
CA GLN A 193 -27.00 12.00 -8.84
C GLN A 193 -26.36 10.64 -8.49
N SER A 194 -25.06 10.64 -8.22
CA SER A 194 -24.31 9.47 -7.79
C SER A 194 -24.44 9.25 -6.28
N LEU A 195 -24.35 8.00 -5.86
CA LEU A 195 -24.52 7.54 -4.48
C LEU A 195 -23.56 6.39 -4.20
N PHE A 196 -22.93 6.43 -3.04
CA PHE A 196 -22.32 5.26 -2.41
C PHE A 196 -22.91 5.12 -1.00
N GLU A 197 -23.49 3.97 -0.72
CA GLU A 197 -24.12 3.66 0.57
C GLU A 197 -23.68 2.28 1.05
N VAL A 198 -23.37 2.17 2.34
CA VAL A 198 -23.02 0.92 3.04
C VAL A 198 -23.94 0.77 4.24
N VAL A 199 -24.59 -0.38 4.35
CA VAL A 199 -25.54 -0.70 5.42
C VAL A 199 -25.15 -2.04 6.05
N PRO A 200 -24.54 -2.04 7.24
CA PRO A 200 -24.29 -3.26 8.00
C PRO A 200 -25.54 -3.71 8.76
N THR A 201 -25.73 -5.02 8.89
CA THR A 201 -26.75 -5.68 9.72
C THR A 201 -26.12 -6.87 10.42
N ILE A 202 -26.43 -7.07 11.70
CA ILE A 202 -25.90 -8.19 12.48
C ILE A 202 -27.08 -9.00 13.00
N THR A 203 -27.00 -10.31 12.85
CA THR A 203 -27.99 -11.25 13.38
C THR A 203 -27.27 -12.48 13.86
N ASP A 204 -27.31 -12.72 15.17
CA ASP A 204 -26.61 -13.81 15.84
C ASP A 204 -25.10 -13.83 15.50
N ASP A 205 -24.65 -14.86 14.78
CA ASP A 205 -23.27 -15.11 14.34
C ASP A 205 -22.96 -14.56 12.93
N THR A 206 -23.93 -13.87 12.33
CA THR A 206 -23.88 -13.45 10.93
C THR A 206 -23.78 -11.94 10.82
N VAL A 207 -22.76 -11.48 10.10
CA VAL A 207 -22.57 -10.07 9.73
C VAL A 207 -22.89 -9.93 8.25
N THR A 208 -23.90 -9.12 7.93
CA THR A 208 -24.26 -8.76 6.55
C THR A 208 -23.87 -7.32 6.30
N VAL A 209 -23.06 -7.06 5.28
CA VAL A 209 -22.72 -5.71 4.82
C VAL A 209 -23.26 -5.54 3.42
N ALA A 210 -24.33 -4.76 3.28
CA ALA A 210 -24.88 -4.40 1.98
C ALA A 210 -24.24 -3.09 1.48
N SER A 211 -23.97 -2.98 0.18
CA SER A 211 -23.63 -1.71 -0.43
C SER A 211 -24.40 -1.44 -1.71
N THR A 212 -24.76 -0.18 -1.92
CA THR A 212 -25.35 0.31 -3.16
C THR A 212 -24.43 1.36 -3.75
N ILE A 213 -24.03 1.14 -4.99
CA ILE A 213 -23.22 2.08 -5.77
C ILE A 213 -24.06 2.51 -6.97
N LYS A 214 -24.21 3.82 -7.15
CA LYS A 214 -24.85 4.45 -8.31
C LYS A 214 -23.92 5.53 -8.83
N LEU A 215 -23.45 5.42 -10.06
CA LEU A 215 -22.58 6.41 -10.70
C LEU A 215 -23.27 6.98 -11.92
N GLU A 216 -23.30 8.31 -12.02
CA GLU A 216 -23.81 9.00 -13.21
C GLU A 216 -22.82 8.91 -14.38
N PRO A 217 -23.30 9.00 -15.63
CA PRO A 217 -22.43 9.06 -16.81
C PRO A 217 -21.43 10.22 -16.69
N TYR A 218 -20.20 9.94 -17.09
CA TYR A 218 -19.06 10.85 -17.11
C TYR A 218 -18.71 11.45 -15.76
N LEU A 219 -18.91 10.69 -14.68
CA LEU A 219 -18.50 11.10 -13.33
C LEU A 219 -17.01 11.49 -13.32
N SER A 220 -16.72 12.70 -12.85
CA SER A 220 -15.35 13.22 -12.77
C SER A 220 -14.54 12.55 -11.66
N LEU A 221 -13.21 12.68 -11.72
CA LEU A 221 -12.31 12.25 -10.64
C LEU A 221 -12.69 12.85 -9.28
N GLU A 222 -13.09 14.12 -9.24
CA GLU A 222 -13.60 14.77 -8.02
C GLU A 222 -14.86 14.07 -7.49
N GLY A 223 -15.76 13.67 -8.39
CA GLY A 223 -16.96 12.91 -8.05
C GLY A 223 -16.64 11.54 -7.46
N PHE A 224 -15.67 10.81 -8.04
CA PHE A 224 -15.18 9.55 -7.46
C PHE A 224 -14.57 9.78 -6.07
N GLY A 225 -13.68 10.77 -5.94
CA GLY A 225 -13.05 11.08 -4.66
C GLY A 225 -14.07 11.45 -3.57
N SER A 226 -15.07 12.28 -3.91
CA SER A 226 -16.16 12.65 -3.00
C SER A 226 -17.02 11.48 -2.53
N LEU A 227 -17.10 10.39 -3.31
CA LEU A 227 -17.89 9.21 -2.94
C LEU A 227 -17.08 8.22 -2.11
N PHE A 228 -15.79 8.02 -2.42
CA PHE A 228 -15.02 6.87 -1.92
C PHE A 228 -13.83 7.22 -1.01
N ASP A 229 -13.19 8.39 -1.13
CA ASP A 229 -11.89 8.65 -0.48
C ASP A 229 -11.96 8.64 1.06
N GLU A 230 -13.10 8.99 1.63
CA GLU A 230 -13.29 8.99 3.09
C GLU A 230 -13.67 7.61 3.65
N TYR A 231 -14.00 6.64 2.79
CA TYR A 231 -14.42 5.31 3.25
C TYR A 231 -13.20 4.42 3.55
N ASN A 232 -13.07 4.02 4.83
CA ASN A 232 -11.91 3.26 5.31
C ASN A 232 -12.28 1.98 6.09
N ASP A 233 -13.56 1.64 6.14
CA ASP A 233 -14.10 0.58 6.99
C ASP A 233 -14.23 -0.75 6.25
N PHE A 234 -13.12 -1.42 5.98
CA PHE A 234 -13.08 -2.67 5.19
C PHE A 234 -13.04 -3.95 6.04
N SER A 235 -12.92 -3.83 7.36
CA SER A 235 -12.57 -4.94 8.24
C SER A 235 -13.73 -5.40 9.11
N ILE A 236 -13.91 -6.72 9.20
CA ILE A 236 -14.66 -7.38 10.27
C ILE A 236 -13.65 -8.09 11.17
N THR A 237 -13.65 -7.77 12.46
CA THR A 237 -12.78 -8.43 13.45
C THR A 237 -13.59 -9.18 14.49
N TYR A 238 -13.06 -10.32 14.93
CA TYR A 238 -13.73 -11.17 15.91
C TYR A 238 -12.72 -11.95 16.76
N GLN A 239 -13.13 -12.39 17.95
CA GLN A 239 -12.36 -13.31 18.79
C GLN A 239 -13.05 -14.65 18.86
N THR A 240 -12.30 -15.72 19.02
CA THR A 240 -12.81 -17.07 19.24
C THR A 240 -11.79 -17.85 20.07
N PRO A 241 -12.16 -18.95 20.75
CA PRO A 241 -11.20 -19.79 21.47
C PRO A 241 -10.11 -20.39 20.57
N TYR A 242 -10.37 -20.50 19.26
CA TYR A 242 -9.42 -21.02 18.28
C TYR A 242 -8.36 -19.97 17.92
N LYS A 243 -7.09 -20.32 18.09
CA LYS A 243 -5.97 -19.47 17.66
C LYS A 243 -5.49 -19.91 16.28
N GLY A 244 -5.15 -18.94 15.44
CA GLY A 244 -4.58 -19.21 14.13
C GLY A 244 -3.07 -19.36 14.18
N GLU A 245 -2.52 -19.97 13.14
CA GLU A 245 -1.09 -19.89 12.87
C GLU A 245 -0.80 -18.60 12.10
N GLU A 246 0.09 -17.78 12.63
CA GLU A 246 0.49 -16.55 11.97
C GLU A 246 1.58 -16.85 10.94
N THR A 247 1.27 -16.63 9.66
CA THR A 247 2.27 -16.63 8.59
C THR A 247 2.47 -15.21 8.10
N PHE A 248 3.65 -14.65 8.35
CA PHE A 248 3.99 -13.29 7.96
C PHE A 248 5.46 -13.17 7.55
N GLN A 249 5.74 -12.18 6.71
CA GLN A 249 7.12 -11.85 6.35
C GLN A 249 7.82 -11.15 7.51
N LYS A 250 9.08 -11.48 7.73
CA LYS A 250 10.00 -10.75 8.60
C LYS A 250 10.89 -9.88 7.73
N ARG A 251 10.74 -8.57 7.87
CA ARG A 251 11.48 -7.58 7.10
C ARG A 251 12.62 -7.03 7.92
N ALA A 252 13.82 -7.15 7.39
CA ALA A 252 15.02 -6.61 8.03
C ALA A 252 15.81 -5.80 7.01
N THR A 253 16.11 -4.55 7.37
CA THR A 253 16.85 -3.61 6.52
C THR A 253 17.74 -2.75 7.41
N HIS A 254 18.98 -2.56 6.99
CA HIS A 254 19.88 -1.61 7.61
C HIS A 254 20.19 -0.47 6.64
N GLU A 255 20.07 0.76 7.11
CA GLU A 255 20.48 1.96 6.39
C GLU A 255 21.64 2.64 7.12
N TYR A 256 22.68 2.98 6.36
CA TYR A 256 23.86 3.66 6.83
C TYR A 256 24.01 4.96 6.05
N VAL A 257 24.06 6.08 6.76
CA VAL A 257 24.34 7.39 6.19
C VAL A 257 25.61 7.93 6.82
N THR A 258 26.54 8.43 6.01
CA THR A 258 27.73 9.12 6.48
C THR A 258 27.79 10.48 5.83
N LEU A 259 27.93 11.51 6.67
CA LEU A 259 28.01 12.89 6.30
C LEU A 259 29.37 13.44 6.72
N THR A 260 30.30 13.56 5.77
CA THR A 260 31.62 14.16 6.01
C THR A 260 31.59 15.60 5.52
N VAL A 261 31.61 16.56 6.45
CA VAL A 261 31.61 17.98 6.14
C VAL A 261 33.05 18.45 5.99
N PHE A 262 33.32 19.21 4.92
CA PHE A 262 34.62 19.81 4.67
C PHE A 262 34.66 21.27 5.11
N SER A 263 35.86 21.78 5.38
CA SER A 263 36.05 23.17 5.81
C SER A 263 35.59 24.20 4.76
N ASP A 264 35.48 23.83 3.49
CA ASP A 264 34.95 24.73 2.44
C ASP A 264 33.42 24.71 2.34
N GLY A 265 32.72 24.03 3.26
CA GLY A 265 31.26 23.92 3.29
C GLY A 265 30.71 22.82 2.38
N LYS A 266 31.55 22.14 1.59
CA LYS A 266 31.13 20.94 0.86
C LYS A 266 30.89 19.77 1.81
N THR A 267 30.09 18.82 1.36
CA THR A 267 29.73 17.63 2.12
C THR A 267 29.85 16.39 1.23
N GLU A 268 30.63 15.40 1.66
CA GLU A 268 30.55 14.05 1.12
C GLU A 268 29.43 13.30 1.84
N LEU A 269 28.39 12.95 1.09
CA LEU A 269 27.28 12.13 1.57
C LEU A 269 27.43 10.72 1.01
N LYS A 270 27.59 9.74 1.90
CA LYS A 270 27.57 8.31 1.55
C LYS A 270 26.32 7.67 2.15
N MET A 271 25.55 6.99 1.32
CA MET A 271 24.37 6.22 1.74
C MET A 271 24.60 4.77 1.36
N ARG A 272 24.26 3.84 2.24
CA ARG A 272 24.34 2.41 1.99
C ARG A 272 23.17 1.71 2.64
N GLU A 273 22.46 0.91 1.86
CA GLU A 273 21.37 0.07 2.32
C GLU A 273 21.70 -1.39 2.15
N VAL A 274 21.31 -2.17 3.16
CA VAL A 274 21.50 -3.61 3.20
C VAL A 274 20.16 -4.27 3.42
N TYR A 275 19.70 -4.99 2.40
CA TYR A 275 18.45 -5.75 2.42
C TYR A 275 18.74 -7.14 2.95
N LEU A 276 18.22 -7.47 4.14
CA LEU A 276 18.55 -8.71 4.85
C LEU A 276 17.45 -9.77 4.75
N ASN A 277 16.19 -9.36 4.81
CA ASN A 277 15.02 -10.24 4.68
C ASN A 277 13.79 -9.46 4.20
N PRO A 278 12.81 -10.13 3.56
CA PRO A 278 12.80 -11.56 3.23
C PRO A 278 13.53 -11.88 1.91
N GLN A 279 13.92 -13.15 1.72
CA GLN A 279 14.77 -13.56 0.59
C GLN A 279 14.07 -13.43 -0.77
N ASP A 280 12.77 -13.70 -0.83
CA ASP A 280 11.94 -13.53 -2.02
C ASP A 280 11.95 -12.07 -2.52
N GLU A 281 11.80 -11.10 -1.61
CA GLU A 281 11.90 -9.67 -1.98
C GLU A 281 13.31 -9.30 -2.45
N ILE A 282 14.34 -9.86 -1.83
CA ILE A 282 15.73 -9.64 -2.24
C ILE A 282 15.98 -10.19 -3.64
N ASP A 283 15.49 -11.40 -3.93
CA ASP A 283 15.67 -12.07 -5.22
C ASP A 283 14.87 -11.37 -6.33
N ASP A 284 13.67 -10.87 -6.02
CA ASP A 284 12.88 -10.02 -6.91
C ASP A 284 13.62 -8.71 -7.25
N MET A 285 14.19 -8.04 -6.24
CA MET A 285 15.00 -6.83 -6.46
C MET A 285 16.25 -7.12 -7.30
N LYS A 286 16.96 -8.22 -7.04
CA LYS A 286 18.12 -8.63 -7.84
C LYS A 286 17.73 -8.89 -9.29
N SER A 287 16.61 -9.58 -9.52
CA SER A 287 16.06 -9.84 -10.85
C SER A 287 15.68 -8.56 -11.57
N LEU A 288 15.14 -7.57 -10.84
CA LEU A 288 14.81 -6.27 -11.37
C LEU A 288 16.07 -5.49 -11.78
N VAL A 289 17.10 -5.45 -10.93
CA VAL A 289 18.40 -4.83 -11.28
C VAL A 289 19.04 -5.52 -12.49
N ALA A 290 18.97 -6.85 -12.56
CA ALA A 290 19.50 -7.62 -13.68
C ALA A 290 18.74 -7.32 -15.00
N SER A 291 17.41 -7.19 -14.95
CA SER A 291 16.59 -6.91 -16.13
C SER A 291 16.78 -5.50 -16.69
N TYR A 292 16.98 -4.49 -15.83
CA TYR A 292 17.33 -3.13 -16.26
C TYR A 292 18.78 -3.02 -16.76
N GLY A 293 19.66 -3.90 -16.29
CA GLY A 293 21.10 -3.81 -16.43
C GLY A 293 21.70 -2.94 -15.31
N VAL A 294 22.78 -3.44 -14.70
CA VAL A 294 23.38 -2.87 -13.48
C VAL A 294 23.77 -1.39 -13.65
N ASP A 295 24.36 -1.01 -14.77
CA ASP A 295 24.81 0.38 -14.99
C ASP A 295 23.65 1.35 -15.25
N ASN A 296 22.58 0.87 -15.91
CA ASN A 296 21.35 1.64 -16.07
C ASN A 296 20.67 1.83 -14.72
N PHE A 297 20.60 0.79 -13.90
CA PHE A 297 20.05 0.86 -12.55
C PHE A 297 20.82 1.84 -11.68
N LYS A 298 22.16 1.77 -11.66
CA LYS A 298 23.01 2.75 -10.97
C LYS A 298 22.75 4.18 -11.44
N SER A 299 22.65 4.39 -12.75
CA SER A 299 22.38 5.72 -13.34
C SER A 299 21.01 6.25 -12.95
N LEU A 300 19.99 5.38 -12.92
CA LEU A 300 18.64 5.71 -12.46
C LEU A 300 18.66 6.16 -11.00
N MET A 301 19.26 5.37 -10.11
CA MET A 301 19.40 5.71 -8.68
C MET A 301 20.13 7.05 -8.50
N ILE A 302 21.22 7.27 -9.26
CA ILE A 302 21.95 8.54 -9.21
C ILE A 302 21.03 9.71 -9.58
N SER A 303 20.29 9.57 -10.67
CA SER A 303 19.39 10.59 -11.22
C SER A 303 18.25 10.93 -10.26
N GLU A 304 17.60 9.94 -9.66
CA GLU A 304 16.47 10.15 -8.74
C GLU A 304 16.88 10.96 -7.50
N TYR A 305 18.00 10.62 -6.87
CA TYR A 305 18.52 11.38 -5.73
C TYR A 305 19.08 12.74 -6.15
N ALA A 306 19.73 12.83 -7.33
CA ALA A 306 20.23 14.10 -7.83
C ALA A 306 19.12 15.12 -8.03
N GLN A 307 17.98 14.72 -8.62
CA GLN A 307 16.82 15.59 -8.78
C GLN A 307 16.30 16.12 -7.44
N ARG A 308 16.29 15.27 -6.40
CA ARG A 308 15.90 15.69 -5.04
C ARG A 308 16.88 16.70 -4.47
N PHE A 309 18.18 16.41 -4.49
CA PHE A 309 19.19 17.34 -3.96
C PHE A 309 19.15 18.70 -4.68
N VAL A 310 18.99 18.70 -6.01
CA VAL A 310 18.82 19.93 -6.80
C VAL A 310 17.52 20.65 -6.42
N GLY A 311 16.42 19.93 -6.24
CA GLY A 311 15.15 20.49 -5.74
C GLY A 311 15.29 21.11 -4.35
N MET A 312 16.23 20.62 -3.54
CA MET A 312 16.60 21.22 -2.25
C MET A 312 17.61 22.38 -2.38
N GLY A 313 18.01 22.76 -3.59
CA GLY A 313 18.99 23.81 -3.85
C GLY A 313 20.43 23.40 -3.56
N ALA A 314 20.75 22.11 -3.51
CA ALA A 314 22.12 21.63 -3.42
C ALA A 314 22.79 21.59 -4.80
N VAL A 315 24.09 21.85 -4.84
CA VAL A 315 24.92 21.71 -6.04
C VAL A 315 25.64 20.37 -5.97
N ILE A 316 25.59 19.58 -7.04
CA ILE A 316 26.21 18.26 -7.11
C ILE A 316 27.49 18.35 -7.94
N TYR A 317 28.63 18.03 -7.32
CA TYR A 317 29.93 17.99 -8.00
C TYR A 317 30.29 16.61 -8.50
N ASN A 318 29.92 15.59 -7.74
CA ASN A 318 30.21 14.21 -8.06
C ASN A 318 29.10 13.31 -7.53
N ALA A 319 28.83 12.23 -8.24
CA ALA A 319 27.88 11.21 -7.87
C ALA A 319 28.37 9.84 -8.34
N SER A 320 28.25 8.83 -7.50
CA SER A 320 28.53 7.44 -7.86
C SER A 320 27.58 6.50 -7.14
N ALA A 321 27.41 5.31 -7.71
CA ALA A 321 26.58 4.26 -7.14
C ALA A 321 27.26 2.90 -7.31
N TYR A 322 26.98 2.00 -6.38
CA TYR A 322 27.38 0.60 -6.49
C TYR A 322 26.23 -0.32 -6.06
N VAL A 323 26.28 -1.55 -6.58
CA VAL A 323 25.38 -2.62 -6.21
C VAL A 323 26.24 -3.86 -5.98
N GLU A 324 26.09 -4.49 -4.83
CA GLU A 324 26.80 -5.72 -4.43
C GLU A 324 25.78 -6.82 -4.09
N GLY A 325 26.21 -8.09 -4.16
CA GLY A 325 25.38 -9.23 -3.81
C GLY A 325 24.40 -9.71 -4.90
N LEU A 326 24.45 -9.15 -6.12
CA LEU A 326 23.52 -9.51 -7.21
C LEU A 326 23.54 -11.00 -7.60
N ASN A 327 24.72 -11.61 -7.61
CA ASN A 327 24.91 -13.01 -8.00
C ASN A 327 25.11 -13.94 -6.79
N GLU A 328 24.84 -13.44 -5.59
CA GLU A 328 25.05 -14.16 -4.34
C GLU A 328 23.71 -14.50 -3.69
N THR A 329 23.67 -15.54 -2.86
CA THR A 329 22.49 -15.85 -2.03
C THR A 329 22.35 -14.92 -0.83
N GLY A 330 23.33 -14.05 -0.60
CA GLY A 330 23.38 -13.11 0.52
C GLY A 330 22.55 -11.84 0.31
N PRO A 331 22.69 -10.85 1.20
CA PRO A 331 21.96 -9.59 1.11
C PRO A 331 22.28 -8.84 -0.18
N LEU A 332 21.29 -8.11 -0.69
CA LEU A 332 21.53 -7.09 -1.70
C LEU A 332 22.03 -5.82 -0.99
N VAL A 333 23.11 -5.24 -1.47
CA VAL A 333 23.63 -3.96 -0.96
C VAL A 333 23.61 -2.94 -2.06
N ILE A 334 23.01 -1.79 -1.79
CA ILE A 334 22.97 -0.65 -2.70
C ILE A 334 23.65 0.51 -1.99
N GLY A 335 24.59 1.17 -2.66
CA GLY A 335 25.25 2.32 -2.11
C GLY A 335 25.38 3.47 -3.09
N LEU A 336 25.35 4.67 -2.54
CA LEU A 336 25.36 5.94 -3.24
C LEU A 336 26.38 6.86 -2.56
N SER A 337 27.11 7.64 -3.35
CA SER A 337 28.05 8.63 -2.86
C SER A 337 27.88 9.92 -3.64
N TYR A 338 27.78 11.04 -2.93
CA TYR A 338 27.66 12.36 -3.52
C TYR A 338 28.66 13.32 -2.89
N LEU A 339 29.21 14.22 -3.70
CA LEU A 339 29.88 15.42 -3.23
C LEU A 339 28.96 16.62 -3.49
N LEU A 340 28.49 17.23 -2.43
CA LEU A 340 27.43 18.23 -2.45
C LEU A 340 27.91 19.56 -1.85
N GLU A 341 27.37 20.66 -2.32
CA GLU A 341 27.40 21.97 -1.65
C GLU A 341 25.96 22.42 -1.36
N ASN A 342 25.76 23.17 -0.27
CA ASN A 342 24.44 23.61 0.21
C ASN A 342 23.46 22.46 0.55
N TYR A 343 23.97 21.27 0.85
CA TYR A 343 23.18 20.14 1.29
C TYR A 343 22.56 20.39 2.68
N THR A 344 23.38 20.77 3.66
CA THR A 344 22.92 21.28 4.96
C THR A 344 22.61 22.77 4.86
N LYS A 345 21.55 23.25 5.50
CA LYS A 345 21.12 24.65 5.43
C LYS A 345 21.65 25.45 6.61
N LEU A 346 22.16 26.65 6.34
CA LEU A 346 22.55 27.60 7.37
C LEU A 346 21.31 28.32 7.90
N GLU A 347 20.96 28.07 9.15
CA GLU A 347 19.83 28.66 9.86
C GLU A 347 20.32 29.28 11.17
N ASN A 348 20.10 30.58 11.35
CA ASN A 348 20.47 31.32 12.56
C ASN A 348 21.93 31.09 13.01
N GLY A 349 22.85 31.00 12.03
CA GLY A 349 24.28 30.80 12.29
C GLY A 349 24.70 29.35 12.52
N THR A 350 23.79 28.37 12.37
CA THR A 350 24.09 26.93 12.48
C THR A 350 23.68 26.18 11.23
N TYR A 351 24.50 25.24 10.78
CA TYR A 351 24.13 24.29 9.73
C TYR A 351 23.22 23.22 10.32
N VAL A 352 22.14 22.88 9.61
CA VAL A 352 21.15 21.89 10.01
C VAL A 352 21.20 20.71 9.06
N TYR A 353 21.43 19.51 9.60
CA TYR A 353 21.25 18.22 8.92
C TYR A 353 19.99 17.54 9.47
N ILE A 354 19.05 17.24 8.58
CA ILE A 354 17.76 16.64 8.91
C ILE A 354 17.73 15.20 8.39
N PHE A 355 17.26 14.26 9.21
CA PHE A 355 17.14 12.85 8.85
C PHE A 355 15.91 12.19 9.48
N ASN A 356 15.48 11.06 8.91
CA ASN A 356 14.36 10.26 9.42
C ASN A 356 14.86 8.89 9.91
N PRO A 357 15.09 8.72 11.23
CA PRO A 357 15.56 7.45 11.79
C PRO A 357 14.52 6.32 11.79
N THR A 358 13.24 6.61 11.49
CA THR A 358 12.17 5.60 11.45
C THR A 358 12.12 4.83 10.12
N MET A 359 12.91 5.25 9.12
CA MET A 359 12.95 4.65 7.78
C MET A 359 11.55 4.57 7.11
N GLY A 360 10.70 5.56 7.39
CA GLY A 360 9.35 5.69 6.83
C GLY A 360 8.28 4.84 7.52
N LEU A 361 8.60 4.15 8.63
CA LEU A 361 7.61 3.36 9.37
C LEU A 361 6.52 4.23 10.03
N SER A 362 6.82 5.48 10.36
CA SER A 362 5.83 6.43 10.90
C SER A 362 4.76 6.85 9.88
N SER A 363 5.03 6.69 8.57
CA SER A 363 4.16 7.05 7.46
C SER A 363 3.49 5.86 6.78
N LEU A 364 3.41 4.70 7.45
CA LEU A 364 2.69 3.55 6.91
C LEU A 364 1.19 3.84 6.79
N GLU A 365 0.66 3.75 5.57
CA GLU A 365 -0.77 3.95 5.28
C GLU A 365 -1.63 2.69 5.47
N THR A 366 -1.11 1.70 6.21
CA THR A 366 -1.82 0.46 6.50
C THR A 366 -2.53 0.55 7.85
N ILE A 367 -3.74 0.00 7.96
CA ILE A 367 -4.52 -0.04 9.22
C ILE A 367 -3.72 -0.75 10.34
N ARG A 368 -2.89 -1.73 9.96
CA ARG A 368 -2.00 -2.49 10.85
C ARG A 368 -0.75 -2.96 10.10
N ALA A 369 0.30 -3.34 10.82
CA ALA A 369 1.51 -3.92 10.26
C ALA A 369 1.23 -5.29 9.61
N LEU A 370 1.48 -5.41 8.30
CA LEU A 370 1.29 -6.65 7.54
C LEU A 370 2.53 -7.57 7.54
N ALA A 371 3.62 -7.09 8.14
CA ALA A 371 4.86 -7.82 8.34
C ALA A 371 5.40 -7.48 9.73
N GLU A 372 6.36 -8.27 10.20
CA GLU A 372 7.22 -7.87 11.29
C GLU A 372 8.37 -7.04 10.70
N TYR A 373 8.65 -5.89 11.29
CA TYR A 373 9.72 -4.99 10.84
C TYR A 373 10.81 -4.93 11.89
N ASN A 374 12.06 -5.13 11.47
CA ASN A 374 13.26 -4.94 12.29
C ASN A 374 14.26 -4.10 11.51
N TYR A 375 14.20 -2.78 11.71
CA TYR A 375 14.96 -1.80 10.94
C TYR A 375 16.01 -1.13 11.81
N THR A 376 17.19 -0.96 11.24
CA THR A 376 18.30 -0.23 11.86
C THR A 376 18.74 0.91 10.96
N PHE A 377 18.67 2.12 11.48
CA PHE A 377 19.23 3.31 10.84
C PHE A 377 20.47 3.74 11.60
N THR A 378 21.58 4.00 10.89
CA THR A 378 22.78 4.59 11.48
C THR A 378 23.21 5.80 10.67
N THR A 379 23.30 6.95 11.29
CA THR A 379 23.93 8.13 10.68
C THR A 379 25.21 8.50 11.42
N GLU A 380 26.26 8.77 10.66
CA GLU A 380 27.53 9.27 11.12
C GLU A 380 27.73 10.68 10.57
N VAL A 381 27.93 11.68 11.42
CA VAL A 381 28.31 13.03 10.98
C VAL A 381 29.72 13.32 11.46
N VAL A 382 30.60 13.66 10.52
CA VAL A 382 32.00 13.98 10.74
C VAL A 382 32.23 15.43 10.33
N LEU A 383 32.59 16.27 11.29
CA LEU A 383 32.92 17.67 11.08
C LEU A 383 34.43 17.84 10.85
N PRO A 384 34.86 18.91 10.17
CA PRO A 384 36.28 19.26 10.14
C PRO A 384 36.75 19.75 11.53
N ASP A 385 38.05 19.89 11.74
CA ASP A 385 38.63 20.31 13.03
C ASP A 385 38.10 21.66 13.53
N ASN A 386 37.65 22.51 12.61
CA ASN A 386 37.08 23.83 12.89
C ASN A 386 35.55 23.83 12.98
N GLY A 387 34.93 22.66 13.15
CA GLY A 387 33.49 22.49 13.30
C GLY A 387 33.10 22.05 14.71
N GLU A 388 31.96 22.52 15.19
CA GLU A 388 31.43 22.19 16.51
C GLU A 388 29.96 21.79 16.44
N PHE A 389 29.60 20.68 17.10
CA PHE A 389 28.19 20.31 17.26
C PHE A 389 27.51 21.21 18.27
N VAL A 390 26.42 21.85 17.86
CA VAL A 390 25.58 22.74 18.68
C VAL A 390 24.46 21.97 19.35
N SER A 391 23.75 21.13 18.60
CA SER A 391 22.67 20.31 19.13
C SER A 391 22.57 19.00 18.38
N VAL A 392 22.24 17.95 19.11
CA VAL A 392 22.10 16.59 18.61
C VAL A 392 20.88 15.98 19.30
N PRO A 393 20.20 14.99 18.71
CA PRO A 393 19.06 14.37 19.36
C PRO A 393 19.47 13.69 20.67
N GLU A 394 18.58 13.70 21.64
CA GLU A 394 18.80 12.97 22.89
C GLU A 394 18.55 11.46 22.70
N PRO A 395 19.32 10.59 23.34
CA PRO A 395 19.02 9.16 23.36
C PRO A 395 17.63 8.88 23.92
N VAL A 396 16.94 7.89 23.35
CA VAL A 396 15.63 7.46 23.82
C VAL A 396 15.44 5.95 23.68
N SER A 397 14.64 5.39 24.57
CA SER A 397 14.08 4.05 24.42
C SER A 397 12.59 4.11 24.73
N ARG A 398 11.76 3.66 23.78
CA ARG A 398 10.32 3.53 23.93
C ARG A 398 9.92 2.08 23.68
N GLU A 399 8.93 1.63 24.43
CA GLU A 399 8.28 0.34 24.24
C GLU A 399 6.77 0.56 24.30
N LEU A 400 6.03 -0.08 23.40
CA LEU A 400 4.58 -0.10 23.41
C LEU A 400 4.08 -1.46 22.93
N HIS A 401 3.47 -2.23 23.84
CA HIS A 401 2.89 -3.56 23.56
C HIS A 401 3.87 -4.53 22.88
N GLY A 402 5.15 -4.50 23.27
CA GLY A 402 6.21 -5.31 22.68
C GLY A 402 6.77 -4.81 21.35
N ASN A 403 6.26 -3.70 20.80
CA ASN A 403 7.00 -2.92 19.81
C ASN A 403 8.04 -2.05 20.52
N TYR A 404 9.18 -1.75 19.90
CA TYR A 404 10.17 -0.87 20.51
C TYR A 404 10.88 0.02 19.50
N PHE A 405 11.26 1.20 20.00
CA PHE A 405 12.11 2.16 19.29
C PHE A 405 13.24 2.57 20.23
N THR A 406 14.48 2.44 19.77
CA THR A 406 15.66 2.93 20.49
C THR A 406 16.44 3.86 19.61
N LEU A 407 16.92 4.97 20.16
CA LEU A 407 17.87 5.87 19.53
C LEU A 407 19.03 6.09 20.48
N ASN A 408 20.23 5.78 20.04
CA ASN A 408 21.47 5.96 20.77
C ASN A 408 22.33 6.99 20.07
N VAL A 409 22.99 7.85 20.85
CA VAL A 409 23.89 8.89 20.34
C VAL A 409 25.25 8.75 21.00
N THR A 410 26.29 8.59 20.20
CA THR A 410 27.68 8.50 20.65
C THR A 410 28.49 9.63 20.03
N ARG A 411 29.15 10.43 20.86
CA ARG A 411 30.02 11.54 20.42
C ARG A 411 31.48 11.19 20.70
N SER A 412 32.33 11.39 19.70
CA SER A 412 33.78 11.22 19.80
C SER A 412 34.49 12.35 19.05
N GLY A 413 34.86 13.41 19.77
CA GLY A 413 35.49 14.60 19.16
C GLY A 413 34.56 15.32 18.18
N ASN A 414 35.02 15.47 16.94
CA ASN A 414 34.32 16.05 15.78
C ASN A 414 33.39 15.05 15.06
N LYS A 415 33.21 13.85 15.60
CA LYS A 415 32.34 12.81 15.05
C LYS A 415 31.17 12.52 15.99
N ILE A 416 30.00 12.34 15.41
CA ILE A 416 28.83 11.79 16.08
C ILE A 416 28.29 10.59 15.32
N ILE A 417 27.85 9.57 16.05
CA ILE A 417 27.14 8.41 15.53
C ILE A 417 25.79 8.35 16.22
N ILE A 418 24.72 8.31 15.43
CA ILE A 418 23.35 8.12 15.89
C ILE A 418 22.88 6.79 15.31
N THR A 419 22.44 5.87 16.18
CA THR A 419 21.89 4.57 15.77
C THR A 419 20.49 4.45 16.30
N ALA A 420 19.53 4.28 15.40
CA ALA A 420 18.15 3.97 15.71
C ALA A 420 17.83 2.52 15.36
N ASN A 421 17.10 1.83 16.23
CA ASN A 421 16.53 0.51 15.97
C ASN A 421 15.03 0.58 16.20
N THR A 422 14.26 0.11 15.23
CA THR A 422 12.80 0.05 15.29
C THR A 422 12.35 -1.39 15.07
N PHE A 423 11.57 -1.90 16.01
CA PHE A 423 10.92 -3.19 15.91
C PHE A 423 9.41 -3.05 16.03
N ILE A 424 8.71 -3.52 15.01
CA ILE A 424 7.24 -3.50 14.94
C ILE A 424 6.77 -4.93 14.72
N ARG A 425 5.92 -5.41 15.62
CA ARG A 425 5.32 -6.74 15.55
C ARG A 425 4.32 -6.79 14.40
N TYR A 426 4.20 -7.95 13.77
CA TYR A 426 3.08 -8.25 12.89
C TYR A 426 1.73 -7.99 13.61
N GLY A 427 0.79 -7.35 12.94
CA GLY A 427 -0.52 -7.00 13.50
C GLY A 427 -0.57 -5.74 14.35
N ALA A 428 0.57 -5.08 14.63
CA ALA A 428 0.59 -3.82 15.37
C ALA A 428 -0.32 -2.79 14.71
N SER A 429 -1.18 -2.13 15.49
CA SER A 429 -2.13 -1.14 14.96
C SER A 429 -1.39 0.09 14.45
N ARG A 430 -1.94 0.78 13.44
CA ARG A 430 -1.38 2.06 12.96
C ARG A 430 -1.20 3.05 14.11
N GLN A 431 -2.19 3.12 15.01
CA GLN A 431 -2.15 4.03 16.15
C GLN A 431 -0.98 3.73 17.08
N ASP A 432 -0.71 2.45 17.38
CA ASP A 432 0.43 2.07 18.23
C ASP A 432 1.76 2.41 17.56
N ILE A 433 1.88 2.18 16.24
CA ILE A 433 3.08 2.55 15.47
C ILE A 433 3.30 4.07 15.51
N MET A 434 2.24 4.85 15.28
CA MET A 434 2.29 6.32 15.34
C MET A 434 2.67 6.82 16.74
N ASN A 435 2.06 6.27 17.79
CA ASN A 435 2.36 6.64 19.18
C ASN A 435 3.81 6.28 19.57
N LEU A 436 4.30 5.13 19.13
CA LEU A 436 5.67 4.69 19.39
C LEU A 436 6.69 5.65 18.74
N LEU A 437 6.43 6.05 17.50
CA LEU A 437 7.37 6.82 16.67
C LEU A 437 7.10 8.34 16.66
N GLU A 438 6.14 8.81 17.45
CA GLU A 438 5.74 10.22 17.52
C GLU A 438 6.93 11.13 17.86
N GLY A 439 7.20 12.10 16.98
CA GLY A 439 8.27 13.08 17.11
C GLY A 439 9.65 12.60 16.66
N TYR A 440 9.76 11.43 16.03
CA TYR A 440 11.03 10.89 15.51
C TYR A 440 11.06 10.70 14.00
N ASP A 441 10.02 11.13 13.28
CA ASP A 441 9.99 11.15 11.82
C ASP A 441 10.92 12.21 11.21
N GLN A 442 11.30 13.21 11.99
CA GLN A 442 12.26 14.24 11.60
C GLN A 442 13.16 14.63 12.78
N LEU A 443 14.43 14.23 12.74
CA LEU A 443 15.45 14.62 13.71
C LEU A 443 16.55 15.46 13.08
N GLU A 444 17.22 16.26 13.91
CA GLU A 444 18.20 17.23 13.45
C GLU A 444 19.55 17.08 14.17
N VAL A 445 20.63 17.22 13.43
CA VAL A 445 21.96 17.55 13.96
C VAL A 445 22.30 18.96 13.52
N ARG A 446 22.67 19.82 14.49
CA ARG A 446 23.09 21.20 14.23
C ARG A 446 24.56 21.36 14.55
N TYR A 447 25.27 22.08 13.69
CA TYR A 447 26.69 22.36 13.88
C TYR A 447 27.10 23.72 13.33
N THR A 448 28.24 24.23 13.76
CA THR A 448 28.88 25.42 13.21
C THR A 448 30.15 25.04 12.48
N LEU A 449 30.58 25.91 11.57
CA LEU A 449 31.91 25.89 10.98
C LEU A 449 32.51 27.28 11.24
N ASP A 450 33.77 27.35 11.68
CA ASP A 450 34.45 28.65 11.89
C ASP A 450 34.78 29.40 10.59
N VAL A 451 34.17 29.02 9.48
CA VAL A 451 34.39 29.63 8.17
C VAL A 451 33.53 30.89 8.08
N GLN A 452 34.16 31.99 8.46
CA GLN A 452 33.67 33.37 8.40
C GLN A 452 32.54 33.74 9.38
N LYS A 453 32.95 34.17 10.59
CA LYS A 453 32.29 35.27 11.30
C LYS A 453 32.29 36.52 10.39
N GLY A 454 31.35 36.61 9.45
CA GLY A 454 31.46 37.62 8.39
C GLY A 454 30.31 37.69 7.41
N THR A 455 29.07 37.37 7.78
CA THR A 455 27.87 37.99 7.18
C THR A 455 26.65 37.63 8.01
N GLU A 456 26.22 38.55 8.87
CA GLU A 456 24.91 38.48 9.51
C GLU A 456 23.83 38.62 8.42
N SER A 457 23.20 37.52 8.01
CA SER A 457 21.94 37.60 7.28
C SER A 457 20.81 37.77 8.31
N ASN A 458 20.42 39.02 8.54
CA ASN A 458 19.20 39.37 9.27
C ASN A 458 17.98 38.92 8.45
N LEU A 459 17.49 37.70 8.71
CA LEU A 459 16.16 37.27 8.29
C LEU A 459 15.25 37.23 9.52
N SER A 460 14.13 37.96 9.46
CA SER A 460 13.22 38.11 10.59
C SER A 460 12.35 36.86 10.77
N THR A 461 11.92 36.65 12.01
CA THR A 461 11.17 35.50 12.53
C THR A 461 9.88 35.15 11.78
N THR A 462 9.38 36.03 10.91
CA THR A 462 8.18 35.83 10.09
C THR A 462 8.43 35.19 8.73
N GLN A 463 9.68 35.11 8.23
CA GLN A 463 10.03 34.28 7.07
C GLN A 463 10.28 32.81 7.43
N ILE A 464 10.43 32.52 8.73
CA ILE A 464 10.70 31.18 9.28
C ILE A 464 9.48 30.25 9.22
N ALA A 465 8.24 30.78 9.20
CA ALA A 465 7.02 29.97 9.15
C ALA A 465 6.66 29.47 7.72
N GLY A 466 7.30 29.99 6.67
CA GLY A 466 6.98 29.68 5.27
C GLY A 466 7.88 28.64 4.58
N ILE A 467 8.94 28.16 5.24
CA ILE A 467 9.94 27.23 4.67
C ILE A 467 9.85 25.82 5.31
N VAL A 468 8.99 25.63 6.30
CA VAL A 468 8.77 24.35 7.00
C VAL A 468 7.98 23.33 6.15
N GLY A 469 7.49 23.74 4.97
CA GLY A 469 6.55 22.94 4.16
C GLY A 469 7.14 21.96 3.14
N ALA A 470 8.46 21.76 3.03
CA ALA A 470 8.99 20.93 1.93
C ALA A 470 10.38 20.31 2.14
N PHE A 471 10.70 19.62 3.25
CA PHE A 471 11.99 18.90 3.35
C PHE A 471 11.91 17.56 4.12
N VAL A 472 11.22 16.58 3.53
CA VAL A 472 11.33 15.15 3.89
C VAL A 472 11.88 14.39 2.69
N LEU A 473 13.20 14.28 2.52
CA LEU A 473 13.71 13.63 1.29
C LEU A 473 14.88 12.65 1.43
N ILE A 474 15.35 12.31 2.63
CA ILE A 474 16.43 11.29 2.74
C ILE A 474 15.91 9.91 3.16
N GLY A 475 14.81 9.80 3.92
CA GLY A 475 14.21 8.49 4.26
C GLY A 475 13.10 7.96 3.32
N LEU A 476 12.61 8.77 2.37
CA LEU A 476 11.43 8.43 1.54
C LEU A 476 11.78 7.83 0.16
N ALA A 477 13.04 7.83 -0.27
CA ALA A 477 13.40 7.51 -1.66
C ALA A 477 13.20 6.02 -2.01
N ILE A 478 13.42 5.09 -1.08
CA ILE A 478 13.14 3.66 -1.34
C ILE A 478 11.69 3.29 -1.12
N PHE A 479 10.92 4.07 -0.35
CA PHE A 479 9.49 3.81 -0.22
C PHE A 479 8.77 3.95 -1.57
N ILE A 480 9.27 4.80 -2.49
CA ILE A 480 8.72 4.93 -3.85
C ILE A 480 9.03 3.70 -4.70
N TRP A 481 10.20 3.06 -4.54
CA TRP A 481 10.47 1.77 -5.19
C TRP A 481 9.70 0.60 -4.56
N LYS A 482 9.42 0.67 -3.25
CA LYS A 482 8.52 -0.27 -2.54
C LYS A 482 7.04 -0.13 -2.92
N LYS A 483 6.64 0.97 -3.56
CA LYS A 483 5.26 1.23 -4.02
C LYS A 483 5.06 0.93 -5.51
N HIS A 484 6.13 0.61 -6.25
CA HIS A 484 6.08 0.28 -7.67
C HIS A 484 6.08 -1.22 -7.93
#